data_AF-K5Y4T7-F1
#
_entry.id   AF-K5Y4T7-F1
#
_cell.length_a   1.000
_cell.length_b   1.000
_cell.length_c   1.000
_cell.angle_alpha   90.00
_cell.angle_beta   90.00
_cell.angle_gamma   90.00
#
_symmetry.space_group_name_H-M   'P 1'
#
loop_
_entity.id
_entity.type
_entity.pdbx_description
1 polymer ?
#
loop_
_entity_poly.entity_id
_entity_poly.type
_entity_poly.pdbx_seq_one_letter_code
_entity_poly.pdbx_strand_id
1 'polypeptide(L)'
;MTITQLNAEIYRSLSTIAEEEGLMKRAAKYLKKLADQKRQEDKASMSKDAFFAKIDHALQQAKQGEGICFDNKEDMNAWLNNL
;
A
#
# COMPACT_ATOMS: atom_id res chain seq x y z
N MET A 1 17.92 -20.68 -0.81
CA MET A 1 17.46 -20.56 -2.20
C MET A 1 17.96 -19.24 -2.74
N THR A 2 18.72 -19.24 -3.83
CA THR A 2 19.20 -18.01 -4.46
C THR A 2 18.10 -17.41 -5.35
N ILE A 3 18.21 -16.12 -5.68
CA ILE A 3 17.28 -15.45 -6.61
C ILE A 3 17.22 -16.20 -7.95
N THR A 4 18.36 -16.68 -8.42
CA THR A 4 18.45 -17.45 -9.67
C THR A 4 17.69 -18.78 -9.59
N GLN A 5 17.78 -19.49 -8.45
CA GLN A 5 17.04 -20.74 -8.23
C GLN A 5 15.53 -20.47 -8.20
N LEU A 6 15.09 -19.42 -7.50
CA LEU A 6 13.69 -19.01 -7.45
C LEU A 6 13.14 -18.65 -8.84
N ASN A 7 13.90 -17.86 -9.62
CA ASN A 7 13.49 -17.49 -10.98
C ASN A 7 13.34 -18.72 -11.88
N ALA A 8 14.28 -19.67 -11.80
CA ALA A 8 14.21 -20.91 -12.56
C ALA A 8 12.95 -21.73 -12.21
N GLU A 9 12.60 -21.82 -10.92
CA GLU A 9 11.38 -22.49 -10.47
C GLU A 9 10.12 -21.80 -11.00
N ILE A 10 10.05 -20.46 -10.93
CA ILE A 10 8.92 -19.68 -11.45
C ILE A 10 8.74 -19.93 -12.95
N TYR A 11 9.81 -19.86 -13.75
CA TYR A 11 9.73 -20.11 -15.19
C TYR A 11 9.28 -21.53 -15.50
N ARG A 12 9.74 -22.52 -14.73
CA ARG A 12 9.30 -23.91 -14.87
C ARG A 12 7.81 -24.06 -14.58
N SER A 13 7.30 -23.45 -13.50
CA SER A 13 5.87 -23.47 -13.17
C SER A 13 5.02 -22.77 -14.23
N LEU A 14 5.50 -21.66 -14.78
CA LEU A 14 4.81 -20.96 -15.88
C LEU A 14 4.74 -21.80 -17.15
N SER A 15 5.79 -22.56 -17.46
CA SER A 15 5.79 -23.50 -18.58
C SER A 15 4.69 -24.55 -18.42
N THR A 16 4.58 -25.17 -17.24
CA THR A 16 3.51 -26.14 -16.95
C THR A 16 2.11 -25.51 -17.03
N ILE A 17 1.95 -24.29 -16.53
CA ILE A 17 0.67 -23.56 -16.59
C ILE A 17 0.27 -23.25 -18.03
N ALA A 18 1.24 -22.92 -18.91
CA ALA A 18 0.99 -22.55 -20.29
C ALA A 18 0.46 -23.71 -21.15
N GLU A 19 0.71 -24.96 -20.75
CA GLU A 19 0.23 -26.16 -21.44
C GLU A 19 -1.27 -26.41 -21.21
N GLU A 20 -1.90 -25.78 -20.19
CA GLU A 20 -3.31 -25.97 -19.87
C GLU A 20 -4.07 -24.63 -19.86
N GLU A 21 -5.03 -24.47 -20.78
CA GLU A 21 -5.81 -23.22 -20.94
C GLU A 21 -6.52 -22.79 -19.64
N GLY A 22 -7.03 -23.75 -18.86
CA GLY A 22 -7.70 -23.50 -17.58
C GLY A 22 -6.78 -22.88 -16.53
N LEU A 23 -5.57 -23.41 -16.39
CA LEU A 23 -4.53 -22.86 -15.52
C LEU A 23 -4.04 -21.51 -16.02
N MET A 24 -3.83 -21.36 -17.33
CA MET A 24 -3.39 -20.11 -17.94
C MET A 24 -4.39 -18.97 -17.68
N LYS A 25 -5.70 -19.21 -17.84
CA LYS A 25 -6.75 -18.23 -17.50
C LYS A 25 -6.73 -17.82 -16.03
N ARG A 26 -6.53 -18.78 -15.12
CA ARG A 26 -6.43 -18.50 -13.68
C ARG A 26 -5.17 -17.69 -13.36
N ALA A 27 -4.03 -18.08 -13.91
CA ALA A 27 -2.76 -17.38 -13.73
C ALA A 27 -2.85 -15.93 -14.22
N ALA A 28 -3.41 -15.69 -15.40
CA ALA A 28 -3.64 -14.35 -15.94
C ALA A 28 -4.50 -13.48 -15.01
N LYS A 29 -5.57 -14.05 -14.43
CA LYS A 29 -6.43 -13.33 -13.46
C LYS A 29 -5.66 -12.95 -12.19
N TYR A 30 -4.86 -13.85 -11.65
CA TYR A 30 -4.05 -13.58 -10.46
C TYR A 30 -2.93 -12.57 -10.73
N LEU A 31 -2.23 -12.68 -11.85
CA LEU A 31 -1.21 -11.72 -12.27
C LEU A 31 -1.81 -10.31 -12.43
N LYS A 32 -2.99 -10.20 -13.04
CA LYS A 32 -3.72 -8.92 -13.13
C LYS A 32 -4.03 -8.36 -11.74
N LYS A 33 -4.55 -9.18 -10.83
CA LYS A 33 -4.83 -8.76 -9.44
C LYS A 33 -3.56 -8.26 -8.73
N LEU A 34 -2.45 -8.97 -8.84
CA LEU A 34 -1.16 -8.58 -8.24
C LEU A 34 -0.64 -7.27 -8.83
N ALA A 35 -0.74 -7.09 -10.15
CA ALA A 35 -0.34 -5.85 -10.81
C ALA A 35 -1.20 -4.66 -10.35
N ASP A 36 -2.51 -4.86 -10.20
CA ASP A 36 -3.41 -3.82 -9.71
C ASP A 36 -3.18 -3.49 -8.23
N GLN A 37 -2.86 -4.48 -7.39
CA GLN A 37 -2.45 -4.26 -6.00
C GLN A 37 -1.17 -3.43 -5.92
N LYS A 38 -0.14 -3.79 -6.70
CA LYS A 38 1.11 -3.01 -6.73
C LYS A 38 0.88 -1.58 -7.20
N ARG A 39 0.03 -1.37 -8.21
CA ARG A 39 -0.36 -0.02 -8.65
C ARG A 39 -1.12 0.75 -7.57
N GLN A 40 -1.93 0.08 -6.75
CA GLN A 40 -2.64 0.72 -5.64
C GLN A 40 -1.69 1.07 -4.49
N GLU A 41 -0.74 0.21 -4.16
CA GLU A 41 0.34 0.50 -3.21
C GLU A 41 1.17 1.70 -3.67
N ASP A 42 1.55 1.75 -4.96
CA ASP A 42 2.28 2.87 -5.54
C ASP A 42 1.45 4.18 -5.51
N LYS A 43 0.13 4.10 -5.69
CA LYS A 43 -0.77 5.26 -5.58
C LYS A 43 -0.99 5.73 -4.13
N ALA A 44 -0.95 4.81 -3.18
CA ALA A 44 -1.04 5.12 -1.75
C ALA A 44 0.31 5.58 -1.16
N SER A 45 1.39 5.47 -1.94
CA SER A 45 2.73 5.86 -1.54
C SER A 45 2.94 7.36 -1.80
N MET A 46 2.91 8.15 -0.73
CA MET A 46 3.38 9.53 -0.75
C MET A 46 4.92 9.55 -0.78
N SER A 47 5.53 10.44 -1.57
CA SER A 47 6.99 10.59 -1.55
C SER A 47 7.47 11.04 -0.17
N LYS A 48 8.72 10.69 0.18
CA LYS A 48 9.34 11.08 1.45
C LYS A 48 9.27 12.60 1.66
N ASP A 49 9.56 13.38 0.62
CA ASP A 49 9.55 14.83 0.69
C ASP A 49 8.13 15.38 0.89
N ALA A 50 7.13 14.82 0.21
CA ALA A 50 5.73 15.20 0.41
C ALA A 50 5.23 14.85 1.83
N PHE A 51 5.72 13.74 2.40
CA PHE A 51 5.43 13.37 3.79
C PHE A 51 5.98 14.39 4.78
N PHE A 52 7.25 14.77 4.65
CA PHE A 52 7.85 15.77 5.54
C PHE A 52 7.24 17.16 5.36
N ALA A 53 6.95 17.57 4.11
CA ALA A 53 6.23 18.82 3.86
C ALA A 53 4.85 18.86 4.54
N LYS A 54 4.13 17.73 4.56
CA LYS A 54 2.84 17.61 5.26
C LYS A 54 2.99 17.70 6.78
N ILE A 55 4.05 17.10 7.35
CA ILE A 55 4.36 17.23 8.78
C ILE A 55 4.70 18.67 9.14
N ASP A 56 5.55 19.33 8.35
CA ASP A 56 5.96 20.72 8.61
C ASP A 56 4.75 21.66 8.54
N HIS A 57 3.87 21.46 7.57
CA HIS A 57 2.61 22.20 7.46
C HIS A 57 1.73 21.99 8.70
N ALA A 58 1.52 20.74 9.12
CA ALA A 58 0.73 20.44 10.33
C ALA A 58 1.34 21.07 11.60
N LEU A 59 2.68 21.09 11.71
CA LEU A 59 3.38 21.75 12.81
C LEU A 59 3.17 23.27 12.79
N GLN A 60 3.18 23.90 11.61
CA GLN A 60 2.89 25.31 11.48
C GLN A 60 1.45 25.65 11.87
N GLN A 61 0.48 24.85 11.44
CA GLN A 61 -0.92 25.01 11.84
C GLN A 61 -1.11 24.88 13.35
N ALA A 62 -0.44 23.91 13.98
CA ALA A 62 -0.45 23.77 15.43
C ALA A 62 0.14 25.00 16.14
N LYS A 63 1.25 25.56 15.63
CA LYS A 63 1.85 26.81 16.15
C LYS A 63 0.94 28.03 15.97
N GLN A 64 0.13 28.04 14.92
CA GLN A 64 -0.84 29.10 14.64
C GLN A 64 -2.16 28.93 15.42
N GLY A 65 -2.31 27.84 16.19
CA GLY A 65 -3.51 27.55 16.97
C GLY A 65 -4.66 26.97 16.15
N GLU A 66 -4.41 26.53 14.91
CA GLU A 66 -5.40 25.90 14.03
C GLU A 66 -5.58 24.39 14.29
N GLY A 67 -4.88 23.85 15.29
CA GLY A 67 -4.98 22.46 15.72
C GLY A 67 -6.15 22.22 16.66
N ILE A 68 -6.65 20.98 16.68
CA ILE A 68 -7.63 20.54 17.68
C ILE A 68 -6.85 20.03 18.89
N CYS A 69 -7.07 20.64 20.05
CA CYS A 69 -6.53 20.21 21.33
C CYS A 69 -7.61 19.53 22.14
N PHE A 70 -7.24 18.48 22.88
CA PHE A 70 -8.14 17.78 23.80
C PHE A 70 -7.51 17.77 25.18
N ASP A 71 -8.29 18.12 26.19
CA ASP A 71 -7.82 18.16 27.58
C ASP A 71 -7.80 16.76 28.22
N ASN A 72 -8.56 15.81 27.67
CA ASN A 72 -8.63 14.44 28.17
C ASN A 72 -8.81 13.42 27.01
N LYS A 73 -8.57 12.15 27.34
CA LYS A 73 -8.63 11.04 26.38
C LYS A 73 -10.05 10.71 25.93
N GLU A 74 -11.04 10.97 26.76
CA GLU A 74 -12.45 10.62 26.50
C GLU A 74 -13.03 11.50 25.39
N ASP A 75 -12.75 12.81 25.45
CA ASP A 75 -13.14 13.78 24.43
C ASP A 75 -12.44 13.53 23.09
N MET A 76 -11.14 13.20 23.14
CA MET A 76 -10.39 12.81 21.94
C MET A 76 -11.02 11.56 21.28
N ASN A 77 -11.33 10.53 22.06
CA ASN A 77 -11.92 9.30 21.55
C ASN A 77 -13.33 9.53 20.99
N ALA A 78 -14.14 10.37 21.66
CA ALA A 78 -15.46 10.75 21.17
C ALA A 78 -15.38 11.50 19.83
N TRP A 79 -14.40 12.39 19.67
CA TRP A 79 -14.16 13.08 18.40
C TRP A 79 -13.70 12.12 17.30
N LEU A 80 -12.75 11.23 17.60
CA LEU A 80 -12.24 10.25 16.63
C LEU A 80 -13.31 9.28 16.13
N ASN A 81 -14.25 8.89 17.00
CA ASN A 81 -15.35 8.00 16.63
C ASN A 81 -16.44 8.66 15.77
N ASN A 82 -16.41 10.00 15.65
CA ASN A 82 -17.35 10.79 14.86
C ASN A 82 -16.74 11.35 13.55
N LEU A 83 -15.50 10.95 13.20
CA LEU A 83 -14.87 11.20 11.89
C LEU A 83 -15.38 10.23 10.82
#